data_AF-A0A7K0MUM7-F1
#
_entry.id   AF-A0A7K0MUM7-F1
#
_cell.length_a   1.000
_cell.length_b   1.000
_cell.length_c   1.000
_cell.angle_alpha   90.00
_cell.angle_beta   90.00
_cell.angle_gamma   90.00
#
_symmetry.space_group_name_H-M   'P 1'
#
loop_
_entity.id
_entity.type
_entity.pdbx_description
1 polymer ?
#
loop_
_entity_poly.entity_id
_entity_poly.type
_entity_poly.pdbx_seq_one_letter_code
_entity_poly.pdbx_strand_id
1 'polypeptide(L)'
;MIPAYRTIMDERDDVGLQGTIETLPASDVLGALCAHGSTGVLEMRGDTGRLSLSLLGGFLVAGDMDRLFGSPKDSGALTLRLVDVLCSMLRIESGSYEFRDGAIERPSEARIDLHDVLSRAVAVTDALKALGSSAPSFDAIPILIESDEDAPITLNRSMLRLVSHVDESMSIAQIAEVIGLSAYEAAVPIAELIGLGILGSFVPDALSGDALTSGEYGAPSGKPSANLSSSIAEATRDSVELAASLVEAHRSPYSDAAEQALADLAGGDESIKQSSDSALNSHESQMPHDMESSISGDEVLEMDVYAPDELNALLGEASEISGAWVEGDGVEGDDELSGDLQQTTITADRGALLRLFSGLRTDHG
;
A
#
# COMPACT_ATOMS: atom_id res chain seq x y z
N MET A 1 2.02 38.95 -22.97
CA MET A 1 2.72 39.66 -21.87
C MET A 1 1.81 39.53 -20.65
N ILE A 2 2.00 38.46 -19.87
CA ILE A 2 1.12 38.07 -18.75
C ILE A 2 1.70 38.72 -17.48
N PRO A 3 0.91 39.44 -16.66
CA PRO A 3 1.45 40.10 -15.48
C PRO A 3 1.84 39.06 -14.44
N ALA A 4 3.10 39.11 -14.00
CA ALA A 4 3.57 38.36 -12.86
C ALA A 4 2.88 38.90 -11.60
N TYR A 5 1.94 38.15 -11.06
CA TYR A 5 1.40 38.40 -9.73
C TYR A 5 2.51 38.11 -8.72
N ARG A 6 3.23 39.17 -8.34
CA ARG A 6 4.12 39.16 -7.19
C ARG A 6 3.24 39.29 -5.96
N THR A 7 2.77 38.16 -5.45
CA THR A 7 2.11 38.08 -4.14
C THR A 7 3.10 38.62 -3.11
N ILE A 8 2.78 39.77 -2.55
CA ILE A 8 3.47 40.33 -1.40
C ILE A 8 3.07 39.42 -0.25
N MET A 9 3.94 38.47 0.10
CA MET A 9 3.76 37.64 1.28
C MET A 9 3.91 38.55 2.49
N ASP A 10 2.81 38.73 3.22
CA ASP A 10 2.80 39.28 4.57
C ASP A 10 3.64 38.29 5.40
N GLU A 11 4.91 38.64 5.70
CA GLU A 11 5.77 37.95 6.68
C GLU A 11 5.18 38.13 8.08
N ARG A 12 3.98 37.60 8.30
CA ARG A 12 3.60 37.21 9.64
C ARG A 12 4.43 35.96 9.89
N ASP A 13 5.30 36.03 10.89
CA ASP A 13 5.83 34.86 11.57
C ASP A 13 4.63 34.05 12.07
N ASP A 14 4.03 33.27 11.18
CA ASP A 14 2.96 32.36 11.52
C ASP A 14 3.64 31.31 12.39
N VAL A 15 3.34 31.38 13.69
CA VAL A 15 3.97 30.57 14.72
C VAL A 15 3.52 29.13 14.50
N GLY A 16 4.21 28.45 13.61
CA GLY A 16 4.01 27.04 13.30
C GLY A 16 4.23 26.16 14.53
N LEU A 17 3.52 25.04 14.59
CA LEU A 17 3.73 24.03 15.63
C LEU A 17 5.14 23.44 15.44
N GLN A 18 6.05 23.75 16.36
CA GLN A 18 7.43 23.28 16.33
C GLN A 18 7.82 22.68 17.68
N GLY A 19 8.67 21.66 17.66
CA GLY A 19 9.10 20.99 18.88
C GLY A 19 10.01 19.80 18.60
N THR A 20 10.18 18.98 19.63
CA THR A 20 11.01 17.77 19.54
C THR A 20 10.19 16.53 19.86
N ILE A 21 10.53 15.41 19.23
CA ILE A 21 9.77 14.16 19.31
C ILE A 21 9.78 13.58 20.74
N GLU A 22 10.82 13.87 21.51
CA GLU A 22 10.95 13.46 22.91
C GLU A 22 9.97 14.20 23.83
N THR A 23 9.51 15.38 23.42
CA THR A 23 8.54 16.19 24.19
C THR A 23 7.10 15.91 23.78
N LEU A 24 6.86 15.70 22.49
CA LEU A 24 5.56 15.38 21.93
C LEU A 24 5.76 14.32 20.83
N PRO A 25 5.37 13.05 21.08
CA PRO A 25 5.53 11.97 20.12
C PRO A 25 4.86 12.26 18.78
N ALA A 26 5.39 11.65 17.70
CA ALA A 26 4.87 11.85 16.34
C ALA A 26 3.37 11.52 16.23
N SER A 27 2.89 10.48 16.92
CA SER A 27 1.47 10.11 16.97
C SER A 27 0.59 11.24 17.47
N ASP A 28 1.05 11.97 18.50
CA ASP A 28 0.28 13.02 19.16
C ASP A 28 0.26 14.29 18.30
N VAL A 29 1.38 14.60 17.63
CA VAL A 29 1.45 15.67 16.63
C VAL A 29 0.46 15.40 15.49
N LEU A 30 0.49 14.18 14.92
CA LEU A 30 -0.38 13.79 13.82
C LEU A 30 -1.86 13.78 14.24
N GLY A 31 -2.16 13.26 15.43
CA GLY A 31 -3.51 13.28 15.99
C GLY A 31 -4.05 14.70 16.21
N ALA A 32 -3.20 15.61 16.70
CA ALA A 32 -3.57 17.02 16.86
C ALA A 32 -3.86 17.69 15.51
N LEU A 33 -3.00 17.48 14.49
CA LEU A 33 -3.22 18.03 13.15
C LEU A 33 -4.51 17.48 12.50
N CYS A 34 -4.80 16.19 12.71
CA CYS A 34 -6.05 15.57 12.28
C CYS A 34 -7.27 16.22 12.92
N ALA A 35 -7.25 16.40 14.25
CA ALA A 35 -8.38 16.98 14.99
C ALA A 35 -8.67 18.45 14.62
N HIS A 36 -7.65 19.19 14.21
CA HIS A 36 -7.77 20.61 13.84
C HIS A 36 -8.11 20.85 12.37
N GLY A 37 -8.09 19.83 11.51
CA GLY A 37 -8.33 20.01 10.07
C GLY A 37 -7.29 20.92 9.43
N SER A 38 -6.03 20.84 9.88
CA SER A 38 -4.98 21.78 9.50
C SER A 38 -4.68 21.76 8.00
N THR A 39 -4.23 22.90 7.48
CA THR A 39 -3.70 23.03 6.12
C THR A 39 -2.24 23.48 6.22
N GLY A 40 -1.32 22.79 5.54
CA GLY A 40 0.09 23.14 5.64
C GLY A 40 1.01 21.95 5.40
N VAL A 41 2.27 22.10 5.81
CA VAL A 41 3.30 21.08 5.64
C VAL A 41 3.92 20.76 7.00
N LEU A 42 3.80 19.51 7.42
CA LEU A 42 4.54 18.94 8.54
C LEU A 42 5.86 18.38 8.04
N GLU A 43 6.98 18.88 8.57
CA GLU A 43 8.29 18.26 8.42
C GLU A 43 8.71 17.59 9.71
N MET A 44 9.26 16.39 9.61
CA MET A 44 9.93 15.69 10.71
C MET A 44 11.35 15.32 10.29
N ARG A 45 12.29 15.48 11.22
CA ARG A 45 13.70 15.09 11.04
C ARG A 45 14.10 14.22 12.22
N GLY A 46 14.59 13.03 11.93
CA GLY A 46 15.01 12.08 12.96
C GLY A 46 16.13 11.17 12.49
N ASP A 47 16.29 10.06 13.21
CA ASP A 47 17.20 8.96 12.92
C ASP A 47 16.88 8.22 11.61
N THR A 48 15.61 8.23 11.19
CA THR A 48 15.16 7.63 9.92
C THR A 48 15.36 8.53 8.70
N GLY A 49 15.72 9.81 8.90
CA GLY A 49 15.91 10.80 7.84
C GLY A 49 14.94 11.98 7.93
N ARG A 50 14.73 12.67 6.80
CA ARG A 50 13.71 13.72 6.67
C ARG A 50 12.43 13.16 6.07
N LEU A 51 11.32 13.49 6.71
CA LEU A 51 9.97 13.12 6.29
C LEU A 51 9.14 14.41 6.15
N SER A 52 8.23 14.43 5.19
CA SER A 52 7.27 15.53 5.04
C SER A 52 5.87 15.02 4.72
N LEU A 53 4.86 15.68 5.27
CA LEU A 53 3.45 15.45 4.98
C LEU A 53 2.78 16.77 4.66
N SER A 54 2.04 16.81 3.56
CA SER A 54 1.22 17.96 3.18
C SER A 54 -0.24 17.67 3.49
N LEU A 55 -0.87 18.57 4.24
CA LEU A 55 -2.27 18.49 4.66
C LEU A 55 -3.08 19.62 4.03
N LEU A 56 -4.29 19.31 3.55
CA LEU A 56 -5.26 20.27 3.04
C LEU A 56 -6.60 20.05 3.73
N GLY A 57 -6.93 20.89 4.72
CA GLY A 57 -8.18 20.79 5.46
C GLY A 57 -8.33 19.46 6.23
N GLY A 58 -7.24 18.94 6.79
CA GLY A 58 -7.20 17.62 7.45
C GLY A 58 -7.01 16.42 6.52
N PHE A 59 -7.05 16.61 5.20
CA PHE A 59 -6.76 15.54 4.24
C PHE A 59 -5.29 15.49 3.88
N LEU A 60 -4.74 14.30 3.76
CA LEU A 60 -3.42 14.04 3.19
C LEU A 60 -3.47 14.22 1.68
N VAL A 61 -2.57 15.05 1.16
CA VAL A 61 -2.44 15.31 -0.29
C VAL A 61 -1.05 15.02 -0.84
N ALA A 62 -0.04 14.89 0.02
CA ALA A 62 1.29 14.43 -0.36
C ALA A 62 2.05 13.93 0.86
N GLY A 63 2.94 12.97 0.64
CA GLY A 63 3.92 12.53 1.63
C GLY A 63 5.26 12.28 0.95
N ASP A 64 6.35 12.69 1.58
CA ASP A 64 7.68 12.48 1.06
C ASP A 64 8.64 11.95 2.13
N MET A 65 9.57 11.12 1.67
CA MET A 65 10.64 10.53 2.45
C MET A 65 11.87 10.46 1.56
N ASP A 66 13.06 10.74 2.11
CA ASP A 66 14.33 10.82 1.34
C ASP A 66 14.61 9.58 0.45
N ARG A 67 14.02 8.42 0.76
CA ARG A 67 14.19 7.16 0.02
C ARG A 67 13.12 6.89 -1.03
N LEU A 68 12.01 7.63 -1.04
CA LEU A 68 10.89 7.44 -1.96
C LEU A 68 10.96 8.43 -3.12
N PHE A 69 11.38 7.97 -4.29
CA PHE A 69 11.49 8.80 -5.48
C PHE A 69 10.19 8.80 -6.31
N GLY A 70 9.96 9.90 -7.03
CA GLY A 70 8.82 10.05 -7.96
C GLY A 70 7.55 10.58 -7.31
N SER A 71 6.61 11.08 -8.11
CA SER A 71 5.27 11.44 -7.66
C SER A 71 4.35 10.23 -7.85
N PRO A 72 3.47 9.89 -6.88
CA PRO A 72 2.48 8.84 -7.09
C PRO A 72 1.60 9.18 -8.30
N LYS A 73 1.32 8.18 -9.15
CA LYS A 73 0.60 8.36 -10.41
C LYS A 73 -0.92 8.39 -10.24
N ASP A 74 -1.43 7.72 -9.21
CA ASP A 74 -2.85 7.57 -8.91
C ASP A 74 -3.11 7.61 -7.39
N SER A 75 -4.39 7.58 -7.01
CA SER A 75 -4.80 7.63 -5.62
C SER A 75 -4.37 6.40 -4.82
N GLY A 76 -4.29 5.22 -5.43
CA GLY A 76 -3.87 4.00 -4.75
C GLY A 76 -2.40 4.05 -4.37
N ALA A 77 -1.55 4.41 -5.32
CA ALA A 77 -0.13 4.63 -5.11
C ALA A 77 0.14 5.73 -4.07
N LEU A 78 -0.69 6.79 -4.04
CA LEU A 78 -0.61 7.82 -3.00
C LEU A 78 -0.94 7.25 -1.62
N THR A 79 -2.02 6.46 -1.49
CA THR A 79 -2.39 5.83 -0.20
C THR A 79 -1.26 4.96 0.34
N LEU A 80 -0.69 4.06 -0.49
CA LEU A 80 0.41 3.19 -0.06
C LEU A 80 1.63 4.01 0.38
N ARG A 81 1.98 5.05 -0.38
CA ARG A 81 3.06 5.98 -0.02
C ARG A 81 2.82 6.70 1.30
N LEU A 82 1.59 7.16 1.55
CA LEU A 82 1.24 7.84 2.80
C LEU A 82 1.32 6.90 4.00
N VAL A 83 0.93 5.63 3.85
CA VAL A 83 1.14 4.60 4.87
C VAL A 83 2.63 4.46 5.19
N ASP A 84 3.49 4.31 4.17
CA ASP A 84 4.93 4.17 4.37
C ASP A 84 5.57 5.39 5.05
N VAL A 85 5.15 6.61 4.68
CA VAL A 85 5.62 7.85 5.31
C VAL A 85 5.17 7.92 6.77
N LEU A 86 3.89 7.62 7.06
CA LEU A 86 3.36 7.66 8.42
C LEU A 86 3.98 6.59 9.32
N CYS A 87 4.13 5.35 8.83
CA CYS A 87 4.86 4.30 9.56
C CYS A 87 6.31 4.73 9.85
N SER A 88 6.97 5.40 8.90
CA SER A 88 8.33 5.91 9.11
C SER A 88 8.37 7.04 10.14
N MET A 89 7.37 7.93 10.16
CA MET A 89 7.25 8.99 11.17
C MET A 89 6.98 8.43 12.57
N LEU A 90 6.09 7.44 12.69
CA LEU A 90 5.73 6.79 13.96
C LEU A 90 6.88 5.99 14.58
N ARG A 91 7.92 5.69 13.80
CA ARG A 91 9.14 4.99 14.24
C ARG A 91 10.28 5.93 14.64
N ILE A 92 10.15 7.25 14.44
CA ILE A 92 11.16 8.20 14.90
C ILE A 92 11.16 8.23 16.43
N GLU A 93 12.28 7.84 17.05
CA GLU A 93 12.43 7.86 18.51
C GLU A 93 13.02 9.18 19.02
N SER A 94 13.78 9.89 18.17
CA SER A 94 14.42 11.15 18.52
C SER A 94 14.50 12.08 17.30
N GLY A 95 14.32 13.37 17.52
CA GLY A 95 14.25 14.31 16.41
C GLY A 95 13.46 15.58 16.68
N SER A 96 13.22 16.33 15.61
CA SER A 96 12.48 17.59 15.63
C SER A 96 11.37 17.58 14.59
N TYR A 97 10.31 18.34 14.87
CA TYR A 97 9.24 18.59 13.93
C TYR A 97 8.95 20.08 13.78
N GLU A 98 8.45 20.44 12.61
CA GLU A 98 8.01 21.78 12.27
C GLU A 98 6.79 21.68 11.36
N PHE A 99 5.67 22.26 11.76
CA PHE A 99 4.49 22.41 10.94
C PHE A 99 4.37 23.86 10.49
N ARG A 100 4.40 24.07 9.17
CA ARG A 100 4.18 25.38 8.56
C ARG A 100 2.76 25.46 8.04
N ASP A 101 1.95 26.33 8.65
CA ASP A 101 0.61 26.64 8.15
C ASP A 101 0.71 27.36 6.79
N GLY A 102 -0.31 27.17 5.96
CA GLY A 102 -0.46 27.89 4.71
C GLY A 102 -0.48 27.03 3.45
N ALA A 103 -0.20 27.69 2.32
CA ALA A 103 -0.39 27.12 1.00
C ALA A 103 0.61 26.00 0.70
N ILE A 104 0.09 24.88 0.21
CA ILE A 104 0.89 23.73 -0.25
C ILE A 104 1.32 24.01 -1.69
N GLU A 105 2.62 23.87 -1.98
CA GLU A 105 3.16 24.20 -3.31
C GLU A 105 2.64 23.27 -4.41
N ARG A 106 2.40 21.99 -4.10
CA ARG A 106 1.98 20.96 -5.05
C ARG A 106 1.05 19.93 -4.39
N PRO A 107 -0.23 20.27 -4.14
CA PRO A 107 -1.19 19.29 -3.67
C PRO A 107 -1.47 18.25 -4.76
N SER A 108 -1.56 16.97 -4.41
CA SER A 108 -2.19 15.97 -5.28
C SER A 108 -3.66 16.30 -5.47
N GLU A 109 -4.23 15.84 -6.59
CA GLU A 109 -5.68 15.88 -6.81
C GLU A 109 -6.42 14.93 -5.85
N ALA A 110 -5.78 13.81 -5.50
CA ALA A 110 -6.31 12.86 -4.54
C ALA A 110 -6.20 13.41 -3.11
N ARG A 111 -7.29 13.22 -2.35
CA ARG A 111 -7.40 13.62 -0.95
C ARG A 111 -7.76 12.39 -0.14
N ILE A 112 -6.90 12.05 0.80
CA ILE A 112 -7.07 10.85 1.62
C ILE A 112 -7.22 11.30 3.07
N ASP A 113 -8.17 10.73 3.80
CA ASP A 113 -8.42 11.08 5.20
C ASP A 113 -7.20 10.73 6.06
N LEU A 114 -6.67 11.69 6.81
CA LEU A 114 -5.53 11.45 7.70
C LEU A 114 -5.85 10.41 8.77
N HIS A 115 -7.06 10.41 9.31
CA HIS A 115 -7.45 9.50 10.39
C HIS A 115 -7.34 8.04 9.94
N ASP A 116 -7.83 7.73 8.75
CA ASP A 116 -7.85 6.36 8.22
C ASP A 116 -6.44 5.84 7.95
N VAL A 117 -5.60 6.64 7.29
CA VAL A 117 -4.20 6.24 7.02
C VAL A 117 -3.39 6.18 8.31
N LEU A 118 -3.63 7.09 9.27
CA LEU A 118 -2.96 7.07 10.57
C LEU A 118 -3.33 5.82 11.37
N SER A 119 -4.61 5.46 11.42
CA SER A 119 -5.09 4.24 12.09
C SER A 119 -4.42 3.00 11.52
N ARG A 120 -4.38 2.89 10.18
CA ARG A 120 -3.68 1.82 9.46
C ARG A 120 -2.19 1.79 9.77
N ALA A 121 -1.51 2.95 9.72
CA ALA A 121 -0.08 3.05 9.99
C ALA A 121 0.28 2.70 11.45
N VAL A 122 -0.58 3.04 12.42
CA VAL A 122 -0.42 2.64 13.83
C VAL A 122 -0.50 1.14 13.98
N ALA A 123 -1.54 0.49 13.42
CA ALA A 123 -1.68 -0.97 13.49
C ALA A 123 -0.47 -1.70 12.91
N VAL A 124 0.00 -1.29 11.74
CA VAL A 124 1.18 -1.87 11.08
C VAL A 124 2.46 -1.63 11.90
N THR A 125 2.63 -0.43 12.46
CA THR A 125 3.80 -0.11 13.30
C THR A 125 3.82 -0.94 14.58
N ASP A 126 2.66 -1.16 15.20
CA ASP A 126 2.56 -1.98 16.42
C ASP A 126 2.77 -3.46 16.13
N ALA A 127 2.27 -3.96 14.99
CA ALA A 127 2.58 -5.31 14.52
C ALA A 127 4.10 -5.50 14.29
N LEU A 128 4.77 -4.54 13.66
CA LEU A 128 6.23 -4.58 13.47
C LEU A 128 7.00 -4.48 14.79
N LYS A 129 6.54 -3.67 15.75
CA LYS A 129 7.12 -3.64 17.10
C LYS A 129 6.99 -4.99 17.80
N ALA A 130 5.86 -5.67 17.65
CA ALA A 130 5.66 -7.01 18.22
C ALA A 130 6.61 -8.06 17.60
N LEU A 131 6.99 -7.91 16.34
CA LEU A 131 7.99 -8.76 15.66
C LEU A 131 9.44 -8.50 16.16
N GLY A 132 9.72 -7.31 16.68
CA GLY A 132 11.02 -6.93 17.24
C GLY A 132 12.17 -7.08 16.23
N SER A 133 13.25 -7.75 16.63
CA SER A 133 14.42 -8.00 15.76
C SER A 133 14.15 -8.95 14.60
N SER A 134 12.96 -9.53 14.50
CA SER A 134 12.58 -10.45 13.42
C SER A 134 12.01 -9.71 12.21
N ALA A 135 11.75 -8.40 12.32
CA ALA A 135 11.26 -7.60 11.21
C ALA A 135 12.34 -7.52 10.11
N PRO A 136 12.03 -7.98 8.88
CA PRO A 136 12.99 -7.98 7.80
C PRO A 136 13.27 -6.55 7.31
N SER A 137 14.46 -6.33 6.74
CA SER A 137 14.75 -5.10 6.00
C SER A 137 13.88 -5.03 4.74
N PHE A 138 13.37 -3.85 4.38
CA PHE A 138 12.58 -3.67 3.15
C PHE A 138 13.39 -3.92 1.86
N ASP A 139 14.71 -3.76 1.95
CA ASP A 139 15.66 -4.04 0.87
C ASP A 139 16.08 -5.52 0.83
N ALA A 140 15.62 -6.34 1.79
CA ALA A 140 15.89 -7.77 1.77
C ALA A 140 15.16 -8.43 0.60
N ILE A 141 15.81 -9.42 -0.01
CA ILE A 141 15.24 -10.30 -1.02
C ILE A 141 14.76 -11.56 -0.29
N PRO A 142 13.44 -11.83 -0.26
CA PRO A 142 12.93 -13.08 0.29
C PRO A 142 13.24 -14.25 -0.64
N ILE A 143 13.59 -15.40 -0.06
CA ILE A 143 13.93 -16.61 -0.82
C ILE A 143 13.10 -17.77 -0.28
N LEU A 144 12.51 -18.58 -1.15
CA LEU A 144 11.81 -19.80 -0.74
C LEU A 144 12.79 -20.82 -0.19
N ILE A 145 12.52 -21.34 1.01
CA ILE A 145 13.33 -22.38 1.65
C ILE A 145 12.68 -23.74 1.41
N GLU A 146 13.37 -24.57 0.64
CA GLU A 146 13.08 -26.00 0.55
C GLU A 146 13.25 -26.66 1.91
N SER A 147 12.27 -27.47 2.31
CA SER A 147 12.29 -28.19 3.57
C SER A 147 11.72 -29.57 3.40
N ASP A 148 12.41 -30.54 3.98
CA ASP A 148 12.00 -31.94 4.03
C ASP A 148 11.00 -32.23 5.18
N GLU A 149 10.66 -31.22 5.99
CA GLU A 149 9.64 -31.37 7.04
C GLU A 149 8.22 -31.37 6.45
N ASP A 150 7.53 -32.51 6.57
CA ASP A 150 6.12 -32.72 6.17
C ASP A 150 5.12 -32.12 7.19
N ALA A 151 5.49 -31.03 7.87
CA ALA A 151 4.60 -30.39 8.84
C ALA A 151 3.52 -29.58 8.07
N PRO A 152 2.22 -29.76 8.39
CA PRO A 152 1.18 -28.98 7.76
C PRO A 152 1.34 -27.51 8.16
N ILE A 153 1.22 -26.63 7.16
CA ILE A 153 1.26 -25.18 7.35
C ILE A 153 -0.06 -24.60 6.89
N THR A 154 -0.59 -23.68 7.68
CA THR A 154 -1.76 -22.88 7.31
C THR A 154 -1.32 -21.51 6.83
N LEU A 155 -1.68 -21.16 5.60
CA LEU A 155 -1.44 -19.85 5.02
C LEU A 155 -2.76 -19.10 4.82
N ASN A 156 -2.78 -17.82 5.20
CA ASN A 156 -3.88 -16.93 4.85
C ASN A 156 -3.71 -16.41 3.41
N ARG A 157 -4.77 -15.77 2.88
CA ARG A 157 -4.78 -15.22 1.52
C ARG A 157 -3.64 -14.23 1.25
N SER A 158 -3.34 -13.35 2.21
CA SER A 158 -2.27 -12.35 2.07
C SER A 158 -0.89 -13.00 1.96
N MET A 159 -0.62 -14.02 2.79
CA MET A 159 0.60 -14.82 2.74
C MET A 159 0.73 -15.58 1.42
N LEU A 160 -0.36 -16.20 0.94
CA LEU A 160 -0.36 -16.91 -0.34
C LEU A 160 -0.04 -15.96 -1.50
N ARG A 161 -0.65 -14.77 -1.50
CA ARG A 161 -0.39 -13.75 -2.51
C ARG A 161 1.05 -13.24 -2.46
N LEU A 162 1.64 -13.12 -1.27
CA LEU A 162 3.05 -12.76 -1.13
C LEU A 162 3.96 -13.84 -1.67
N VAL A 163 3.77 -15.09 -1.24
CA VAL A 163 4.59 -16.23 -1.66
C VAL A 163 4.56 -16.43 -3.18
N SER A 164 3.41 -16.22 -3.83
CA SER A 164 3.30 -16.34 -5.29
C SER A 164 4.10 -15.30 -6.07
N HIS A 165 4.48 -14.18 -5.43
CA HIS A 165 5.26 -13.10 -6.04
C HIS A 165 6.69 -13.03 -5.51
N VAL A 166 7.08 -13.90 -4.56
CA VAL A 166 8.48 -14.01 -4.16
C VAL A 166 9.27 -14.42 -5.39
N ASP A 167 10.26 -13.62 -5.74
CA ASP A 167 11.29 -13.89 -6.75
C ASP A 167 12.67 -13.68 -6.13
N GLU A 168 13.68 -14.43 -6.59
CA GLU A 168 15.07 -14.34 -6.12
C GLU A 168 15.75 -13.01 -6.51
N SER A 169 15.06 -12.16 -7.26
CA SER A 169 15.57 -10.87 -7.74
C SER A 169 14.88 -9.65 -7.11
N MET A 170 13.75 -9.84 -6.43
CA MET A 170 12.92 -8.73 -5.95
C MET A 170 13.07 -8.50 -4.45
N SER A 171 13.21 -7.24 -4.04
CA SER A 171 13.16 -6.88 -2.63
C SER A 171 11.74 -6.94 -2.08
N ILE A 172 11.60 -6.96 -0.75
CA ILE A 172 10.30 -6.86 -0.08
C ILE A 172 9.52 -5.64 -0.54
N ALA A 173 10.18 -4.48 -0.69
CA ALA A 173 9.55 -3.27 -1.18
C ALA A 173 9.00 -3.42 -2.62
N GLN A 174 9.77 -4.08 -3.50
CA GLN A 174 9.34 -4.32 -4.88
C GLN A 174 8.17 -5.32 -4.95
N ILE A 175 8.21 -6.38 -4.14
CA ILE A 175 7.12 -7.35 -4.05
C ILE A 175 5.85 -6.64 -3.55
N ALA A 176 5.96 -5.82 -2.51
CA ALA A 176 4.86 -5.04 -1.95
C ALA A 176 4.21 -4.15 -3.02
N GLU A 177 5.02 -3.44 -3.81
CA GLU A 177 4.54 -2.59 -4.90
C GLU A 177 3.72 -3.39 -5.94
N VAL A 178 4.22 -4.54 -6.38
CA VAL A 178 3.53 -5.40 -7.36
C VAL A 178 2.18 -5.90 -6.84
N ILE A 179 2.09 -6.25 -5.56
CA ILE A 179 0.84 -6.72 -4.96
C ILE A 179 -0.06 -5.58 -4.45
N GLY A 180 0.34 -4.32 -4.62
CA GLY A 180 -0.42 -3.15 -4.17
C GLY A 180 -0.52 -3.04 -2.65
N LEU A 181 0.56 -3.36 -1.94
CA LEU A 181 0.73 -3.14 -0.51
C LEU A 181 1.84 -2.14 -0.24
N SER A 182 1.79 -1.51 0.94
CA SER A 182 2.91 -0.71 1.44
C SER A 182 4.07 -1.64 1.83
N ALA A 183 5.31 -1.15 1.76
CA ALA A 183 6.49 -1.95 2.15
C ALA A 183 6.41 -2.40 3.62
N TYR A 184 5.86 -1.54 4.48
CA TYR A 184 5.60 -1.83 5.89
C TYR A 184 4.55 -2.92 6.07
N GLU A 185 3.49 -2.89 5.28
CA GLU A 185 2.41 -3.88 5.33
C GLU A 185 2.85 -5.25 4.84
N ALA A 186 3.69 -5.31 3.81
CA ALA A 186 4.25 -6.56 3.32
C ALA A 186 5.25 -7.17 4.31
N ALA A 187 5.99 -6.34 5.05
CA ALA A 187 7.02 -6.81 5.98
C ALA A 187 6.46 -7.67 7.12
N VAL A 188 5.23 -7.40 7.58
CA VAL A 188 4.57 -8.15 8.65
C VAL A 188 4.36 -9.63 8.28
N PRO A 189 3.56 -9.99 7.26
CA PRO A 189 3.38 -11.37 6.84
C PRO A 189 4.67 -12.01 6.30
N ILE A 190 5.62 -11.25 5.73
CA ILE A 190 6.92 -11.82 5.35
C ILE A 190 7.70 -12.25 6.58
N ALA A 191 7.71 -11.47 7.67
CA ALA A 191 8.35 -11.87 8.92
C ALA A 191 7.73 -13.17 9.48
N GLU A 192 6.41 -13.33 9.35
CA GLU A 192 5.71 -14.55 9.75
C GLU A 192 6.09 -15.75 8.88
N LEU A 193 6.13 -15.57 7.56
CA LEU A 193 6.60 -16.61 6.63
C LEU A 193 8.06 -17.01 6.90
N ILE A 194 8.91 -16.07 7.32
CA ILE A 194 10.27 -16.35 7.80
C ILE A 194 10.24 -17.13 9.11
N GLY A 195 9.37 -16.74 10.06
CA GLY A 195 9.20 -17.44 11.33
C GLY A 195 8.67 -18.88 11.18
N LEU A 196 7.84 -19.13 10.17
CA LEU A 196 7.39 -20.46 9.75
C LEU A 196 8.46 -21.25 8.98
N GLY A 197 9.60 -20.61 8.70
CA GLY A 197 10.71 -21.18 7.95
C GLY A 197 10.45 -21.34 6.46
N ILE A 198 9.32 -20.86 5.93
CA ILE A 198 8.94 -20.96 4.51
C ILE A 198 9.81 -20.05 3.66
N LEU A 199 10.08 -18.85 4.17
CA LEU A 199 10.98 -17.90 3.56
C LEU A 199 12.26 -17.75 4.36
N GLY A 200 13.36 -17.55 3.65
CA GLY A 200 14.56 -16.89 4.15
C GLY A 200 14.59 -15.45 3.68
N SER A 201 15.53 -14.67 4.19
CA SER A 201 15.80 -13.34 3.67
C SER A 201 17.31 -13.12 3.56
N PHE A 202 17.70 -12.44 2.49
CA PHE A 202 19.08 -12.05 2.25
C PHE A 202 19.06 -10.57 1.87
N VAL A 203 19.89 -9.77 2.53
CA VAL A 203 20.09 -8.37 2.12
C VAL A 203 21.27 -8.37 1.16
N PRO A 204 21.08 -8.00 -0.12
CA PRO A 204 22.20 -7.81 -1.03
C PRO A 204 23.11 -6.74 -0.45
N ASP A 205 24.27 -7.16 0.01
CA ASP A 205 25.26 -6.29 0.63
C ASP A 205 25.58 -5.19 -0.39
N ALA A 206 25.24 -3.95 -0.06
CA ALA A 206 25.33 -2.82 -0.96
C ALA A 206 26.81 -2.55 -1.28
N LEU A 207 27.32 -3.22 -2.31
CA LEU A 207 28.65 -3.02 -2.90
C LEU A 207 29.81 -3.13 -1.90
N SER A 208 29.94 -4.29 -1.24
CA SER A 208 31.26 -4.79 -0.87
C SER A 208 31.95 -5.33 -2.14
N GLY A 209 32.48 -4.42 -2.96
CA GLY A 209 33.20 -4.72 -4.19
C GLY A 209 34.58 -5.36 -3.96
N ASP A 210 34.66 -6.49 -3.27
CA ASP A 210 35.88 -7.34 -3.24
C ASP A 210 35.72 -8.78 -2.72
N ALA A 211 34.50 -9.37 -2.66
CA ALA A 211 34.30 -10.66 -2.00
C ALA A 211 33.58 -11.72 -2.86
N LEU A 212 34.03 -11.94 -4.09
CA LEU A 212 33.65 -13.12 -4.88
C LEU A 212 34.58 -14.30 -4.60
N THR A 213 34.66 -14.81 -3.36
CA THR A 213 35.19 -16.17 -3.09
C THR A 213 34.88 -16.61 -1.65
N SER A 214 33.66 -17.08 -1.38
CA SER A 214 33.38 -18.24 -0.49
C SER A 214 31.88 -18.30 -0.18
N GLY A 215 31.19 -19.26 -0.81
CA GLY A 215 29.79 -19.55 -0.55
C GLY A 215 29.61 -20.23 0.80
N GLU A 216 29.39 -19.42 1.83
CA GLU A 216 28.87 -19.85 3.12
C GLU A 216 27.66 -18.98 3.44
N TYR A 217 26.49 -19.40 2.92
CA TYR A 217 25.22 -18.83 3.34
C TYR A 217 25.04 -19.14 4.82
N GLY A 218 25.14 -18.12 5.67
CA GLY A 218 24.87 -18.24 7.09
C GLY A 218 23.41 -18.61 7.29
N ALA A 219 23.12 -19.88 7.51
CA ALA A 219 21.80 -20.32 7.94
C ALA A 219 21.43 -19.54 9.22
N PRO A 220 20.25 -18.92 9.31
CA PRO A 220 19.80 -18.28 10.53
C PRO A 220 19.67 -19.35 11.62
N SER A 221 20.68 -19.44 12.49
CA SER A 221 20.68 -20.34 13.65
C SER A 221 19.85 -19.73 14.78
N GLY A 222 18.57 -19.48 14.50
CA GLY A 222 17.55 -19.17 15.49
C GLY A 222 16.55 -20.30 15.48
N LYS A 223 16.57 -21.18 16.48
CA LYS A 223 15.46 -22.12 16.67
C LYS A 223 14.18 -21.29 16.84
N PRO A 224 13.09 -21.59 16.12
CA PRO A 224 11.83 -20.87 16.27
C PRO A 224 11.39 -20.94 17.73
N SER A 225 11.26 -19.77 18.37
CA SER A 225 10.77 -19.68 19.73
C SER A 225 9.27 -19.96 19.70
N ALA A 226 8.85 -21.12 20.19
CA ALA A 226 7.47 -21.61 20.15
C ALA A 226 6.43 -20.68 20.83
N ASN A 227 6.87 -19.66 21.58
CA ASN A 227 6.01 -18.68 22.24
C ASN A 227 5.73 -17.41 21.40
N LEU A 228 6.47 -17.20 20.31
CA LEU A 228 6.24 -16.07 19.39
C LEU A 228 5.06 -16.35 18.44
N SER A 229 4.84 -17.62 18.11
CA SER A 229 3.89 -18.06 17.07
C SER A 229 2.42 -17.78 17.38
N SER A 230 1.99 -17.81 18.64
CA SER A 230 0.57 -17.59 18.98
C SER A 230 0.22 -16.11 19.12
N SER A 231 1.07 -15.31 19.76
CA SER A 231 0.81 -13.89 20.00
C SER A 231 1.01 -13.03 18.74
N ILE A 232 1.97 -13.40 17.88
CA ILE A 232 2.16 -12.73 16.60
C ILE A 232 1.02 -13.07 15.67
N ALA A 233 0.65 -14.35 15.52
CA ALA A 233 -0.44 -14.78 14.65
C ALA A 233 -1.82 -14.19 15.05
N GLU A 234 -2.02 -13.84 16.32
CA GLU A 234 -3.23 -13.15 16.78
C GLU A 234 -3.16 -11.64 16.48
N ALA A 235 -2.03 -10.98 16.73
CA ALA A 235 -1.85 -9.55 16.46
C ALA A 235 -1.82 -9.21 14.95
N THR A 236 -1.25 -10.08 14.11
CA THR A 236 -1.25 -9.93 12.65
C THR A 236 -2.59 -10.31 12.03
N ARG A 237 -3.32 -11.27 12.61
CA ARG A 237 -4.72 -11.54 12.23
C ARG A 237 -5.54 -10.26 12.37
N ASP A 238 -5.48 -9.62 13.54
CA ASP A 238 -6.22 -8.39 13.81
C ASP A 238 -5.75 -7.23 12.91
N SER A 239 -4.44 -7.10 12.67
CA SER A 239 -3.89 -6.00 11.86
C SER A 239 -4.16 -6.16 10.35
N VAL A 240 -4.09 -7.38 9.83
CA VAL A 240 -4.38 -7.70 8.41
C VAL A 240 -5.88 -7.65 8.16
N GLU A 241 -6.71 -8.08 9.11
CA GLU A 241 -8.16 -7.93 9.06
C GLU A 241 -8.56 -6.46 9.09
N LEU A 242 -7.92 -5.65 9.94
CA LEU A 242 -8.17 -4.21 9.99
C LEU A 242 -7.71 -3.52 8.70
N ALA A 243 -6.57 -3.90 8.12
CA ALA A 243 -6.10 -3.36 6.84
C ALA A 243 -6.97 -3.79 5.66
N ALA A 244 -7.40 -5.06 5.59
CA ALA A 244 -8.26 -5.58 4.55
C ALA A 244 -9.68 -5.01 4.66
N SER A 245 -10.23 -4.94 5.88
CA SER A 245 -11.52 -4.30 6.17
C SER A 245 -11.49 -2.81 5.86
N LEU A 246 -10.38 -2.09 6.13
CA LEU A 246 -10.22 -0.71 5.69
C LEU A 246 -10.20 -0.60 4.16
N VAL A 247 -9.43 -1.43 3.45
CA VAL A 247 -9.33 -1.38 1.98
C VAL A 247 -10.68 -1.66 1.33
N GLU A 248 -11.46 -2.61 1.86
CA GLU A 248 -12.81 -2.94 1.40
C GLU A 248 -13.81 -1.81 1.75
N ALA A 249 -13.74 -1.24 2.96
CA ALA A 249 -14.55 -0.10 3.40
C ALA A 249 -14.23 1.20 2.63
N HIS A 250 -13.00 1.32 2.12
CA HIS A 250 -12.55 2.40 1.24
C HIS A 250 -12.95 2.23 -0.22
N ARG A 251 -13.70 1.18 -0.57
CA ARG A 251 -14.66 1.24 -1.68
C ARG A 251 -15.78 2.20 -1.27
N SER A 252 -15.45 3.49 -1.29
CA SER A 252 -16.22 4.52 -0.62
C SER A 252 -17.66 4.54 -1.14
N PRO A 253 -18.69 4.47 -0.27
CA PRO A 253 -20.08 4.69 -0.68
C PRO A 253 -20.29 6.13 -1.22
N TYR A 254 -19.33 7.04 -1.00
CA TYR A 254 -19.32 8.36 -1.63
C TYR A 254 -18.88 8.33 -3.09
N SER A 255 -18.16 7.30 -3.55
CA SER A 255 -17.90 7.09 -4.98
C SER A 255 -19.22 6.79 -5.69
N ASP A 256 -20.01 5.85 -5.17
CA ASP A 256 -21.30 5.47 -5.74
C ASP A 256 -22.33 6.60 -5.60
N ALA A 257 -22.35 7.33 -4.48
CA ALA A 257 -23.25 8.48 -4.31
C ALA A 257 -22.84 9.68 -5.18
N ALA A 258 -21.54 9.91 -5.41
CA ALA A 258 -21.07 10.95 -6.32
C ALA A 258 -21.28 10.58 -7.79
N GLU A 259 -21.09 9.31 -8.16
CA GLU A 259 -21.45 8.79 -9.49
C GLU A 259 -22.96 8.83 -9.72
N GLN A 260 -23.77 8.48 -8.73
CA GLN A 260 -25.24 8.57 -8.80
C GLN A 260 -25.69 10.04 -8.87
N ALA A 261 -25.07 10.95 -8.12
CA ALA A 261 -25.37 12.38 -8.20
C ALA A 261 -24.94 12.99 -9.55
N LEU A 262 -23.83 12.54 -10.13
CA LEU A 262 -23.38 12.92 -11.48
C LEU A 262 -24.31 12.34 -12.55
N ALA A 263 -24.79 11.10 -12.39
CA ALA A 263 -25.75 10.47 -13.27
C ALA A 263 -27.13 11.16 -13.22
N ASP A 264 -27.59 11.55 -12.03
CA ASP A 264 -28.85 12.29 -11.84
C ASP A 264 -28.76 13.71 -12.40
N LEU A 265 -27.59 14.37 -12.31
CA LEU A 265 -27.32 15.66 -12.96
C LEU A 265 -27.22 15.54 -14.49
N ALA A 266 -26.70 14.42 -15.01
CA ALA A 266 -26.61 14.17 -16.44
C ALA A 266 -27.95 13.70 -17.05
N GLY A 267 -28.85 13.13 -16.25
CA GLY A 267 -30.19 12.67 -16.65
C GLY A 267 -31.28 13.74 -16.62
N GLY A 268 -30.97 14.95 -16.14
CA GLY A 268 -31.91 16.05 -16.04
C GLY A 268 -31.95 16.92 -17.29
N ASP A 269 -33.04 16.77 -18.05
CA ASP A 269 -33.65 17.78 -18.94
C ASP A 269 -33.43 17.64 -20.47
N GLU A 270 -34.05 16.62 -21.07
CA GLU A 270 -34.41 16.60 -22.49
C GLU A 270 -35.72 17.38 -22.82
N SER A 271 -36.23 18.25 -21.92
CA SER A 271 -37.49 18.99 -22.17
C SER A 271 -37.33 20.44 -22.64
N ILE A 272 -36.11 20.95 -22.81
CA ILE A 272 -35.87 22.29 -23.39
C ILE A 272 -35.39 22.18 -24.85
N LYS A 273 -36.24 21.60 -25.71
CA LYS A 273 -36.12 21.74 -27.17
C LYS A 273 -37.47 22.14 -27.77
N GLN A 274 -37.92 23.36 -27.49
CA GLN A 274 -38.85 24.10 -28.34
C GLN A 274 -38.96 25.54 -27.84
N SER A 275 -38.13 26.42 -28.38
CA SER A 275 -38.35 27.86 -28.58
C SER A 275 -37.00 28.56 -28.55
N SER A 276 -36.36 28.71 -29.71
CA SER A 276 -35.45 29.82 -30.06
C SER A 276 -34.85 29.62 -31.45
N ASP A 277 -35.72 29.45 -32.46
CA ASP A 277 -35.34 29.80 -33.83
C ASP A 277 -35.76 31.25 -34.04
N SER A 278 -34.79 32.17 -34.14
CA SER A 278 -34.76 33.24 -35.14
C SER A 278 -33.62 34.24 -34.92
N ALA A 279 -32.81 34.35 -35.97
CA ALA A 279 -32.00 35.50 -36.38
C ALA A 279 -30.72 35.82 -35.57
N LEU A 280 -29.55 35.47 -36.14
CA LEU A 280 -28.76 36.39 -36.95
C LEU A 280 -27.50 35.69 -37.53
N ASN A 281 -27.57 35.43 -38.84
CA ASN A 281 -26.52 35.71 -39.85
C ASN A 281 -25.64 36.91 -39.43
N SER A 282 -24.31 37.02 -39.59
CA SER A 282 -23.32 36.42 -40.49
C SER A 282 -21.94 36.85 -40.00
N HIS A 283 -20.90 36.01 -40.05
CA HIS A 283 -19.60 36.40 -40.63
C HIS A 283 -18.68 35.18 -40.77
N GLU A 284 -18.58 34.74 -42.03
CA GLU A 284 -17.50 33.93 -42.57
C GLU A 284 -16.14 34.58 -42.31
N SER A 285 -15.20 33.79 -41.80
CA SER A 285 -13.76 34.02 -41.98
C SER A 285 -13.08 32.67 -42.16
N GLN A 286 -12.82 32.39 -43.44
CA GLN A 286 -11.93 31.36 -43.93
C GLN A 286 -10.48 31.67 -43.53
N MET A 287 -9.74 30.67 -43.07
CA MET A 287 -8.30 30.50 -43.30
C MET A 287 -7.91 29.03 -43.02
N PRO A 288 -6.80 28.53 -43.60
CA PRO A 288 -6.76 27.21 -44.19
C PRO A 288 -5.82 26.22 -43.49
N HIS A 289 -6.14 24.94 -43.73
CA HIS A 289 -5.27 23.80 -44.07
C HIS A 289 -3.82 23.71 -43.59
N ASP A 290 -3.53 22.47 -43.17
CA ASP A 290 -2.28 21.71 -43.24
C ASP A 290 -1.24 21.93 -42.14
N MET A 291 -1.23 20.99 -41.20
CA MET A 291 0.00 20.35 -40.73
C MET A 291 -0.35 18.99 -40.10
N GLU A 292 -0.39 17.96 -40.95
CA GLU A 292 -0.20 16.58 -40.53
C GLU A 292 1.27 16.43 -40.11
N SER A 293 1.53 16.19 -38.82
CA SER A 293 2.82 15.68 -38.35
C SER A 293 2.59 14.32 -37.73
N SER A 294 3.01 13.31 -38.48
CA SER A 294 3.21 11.94 -38.05
C SER A 294 4.12 11.91 -36.81
N ILE A 295 3.61 11.38 -35.70
CA ILE A 295 4.46 10.90 -34.61
C ILE A 295 4.29 9.39 -34.53
N SER A 296 5.45 8.77 -34.70
CA SER A 296 5.77 7.35 -34.65
C SER A 296 5.25 6.66 -33.39
N GLY A 297 4.84 5.41 -33.59
CA GLY A 297 4.31 4.53 -32.56
C GLY A 297 5.25 4.34 -31.38
N ASP A 298 4.64 4.39 -30.21
CA ASP A 298 5.19 3.88 -28.96
C ASP A 298 4.59 2.48 -28.78
N GLU A 299 5.46 1.50 -28.75
CA GLU A 299 5.16 0.09 -28.56
C GLU A 299 4.83 -0.11 -27.08
N VAL A 300 3.54 -0.09 -26.75
CA VAL A 300 3.06 -0.44 -25.41
C VAL A 300 3.27 -1.96 -25.27
N LEU A 301 4.25 -2.35 -24.48
CA LEU A 301 4.33 -3.70 -23.91
C LEU A 301 3.10 -3.85 -23.01
N GLU A 302 2.04 -4.45 -23.56
CA GLU A 302 0.96 -5.03 -22.77
C GLU A 302 1.57 -6.11 -21.88
N MET A 303 1.74 -5.78 -20.61
CA MET A 303 2.05 -6.77 -19.58
C MET A 303 0.73 -7.42 -19.23
N ASP A 304 0.55 -8.69 -19.63
CA ASP A 304 -0.65 -9.47 -19.35
C ASP A 304 -0.86 -9.55 -17.83
N VAL A 305 -1.72 -8.68 -17.30
CA VAL A 305 -2.27 -8.83 -15.96
C VAL A 305 -3.37 -9.88 -16.06
N TYR A 306 -3.06 -11.09 -15.60
CA TYR A 306 -3.98 -12.22 -15.61
C TYR A 306 -5.34 -11.87 -15.00
N ALA A 307 -6.39 -12.34 -15.66
CA ALA A 307 -7.74 -12.32 -15.11
C ALA A 307 -7.80 -13.26 -13.88
N PRO A 308 -8.52 -12.87 -12.80
CA PRO A 308 -8.64 -13.67 -11.57
C PRO A 308 -9.21 -15.09 -11.77
N ASP A 309 -9.78 -15.39 -12.94
CA ASP A 309 -10.38 -16.68 -13.27
C ASP A 309 -9.36 -17.81 -13.51
N GLU A 310 -8.13 -17.50 -13.96
CA GLU A 310 -7.08 -18.52 -14.17
C GLU A 310 -6.48 -19.01 -12.84
N LEU A 311 -6.43 -18.12 -11.84
CA LEU A 311 -5.99 -18.44 -10.48
C LEU A 311 -7.01 -19.37 -9.80
N ASN A 312 -8.31 -19.18 -10.07
CA ASN A 312 -9.37 -20.08 -9.60
C ASN A 312 -9.36 -21.44 -10.30
N ALA A 313 -8.98 -21.49 -11.59
CA ALA A 313 -8.84 -22.76 -12.32
C ALA A 313 -7.68 -23.62 -11.78
N LEU A 314 -6.54 -22.99 -11.47
CA LEU A 314 -5.38 -23.68 -10.87
C LEU A 314 -5.63 -24.13 -9.42
N LEU A 315 -6.40 -23.35 -8.64
CA LEU A 315 -6.87 -23.77 -7.32
C LEU A 315 -7.87 -24.95 -7.38
N GLY A 316 -8.62 -25.06 -8.49
CA GLY A 316 -9.51 -26.19 -8.76
C GLY A 316 -8.77 -27.51 -8.99
N GLU A 317 -7.57 -27.48 -9.58
CA GLU A 317 -6.74 -28.69 -9.77
C GLU A 317 -6.00 -29.11 -8.48
N ALA A 318 -5.64 -28.15 -7.61
CA ALA A 318 -5.08 -28.45 -6.29
C ALA A 318 -6.09 -29.14 -5.34
N SER A 319 -7.40 -28.93 -5.56
CA SER A 319 -8.49 -29.58 -4.81
C SER A 319 -8.53 -31.10 -5.00
N GLU A 320 -7.94 -31.66 -6.06
CA GLU A 320 -7.89 -33.12 -6.25
C GLU A 320 -6.70 -33.79 -5.52
N ILE A 321 -5.72 -33.02 -5.01
CA ILE A 321 -4.47 -33.57 -4.48
C ILE A 321 -4.43 -33.64 -2.94
N SER A 322 -5.34 -33.00 -2.19
CA SER A 322 -5.43 -33.22 -0.74
C SER A 322 -6.84 -32.96 -0.22
N GLY A 323 -7.39 -33.96 0.45
CA GLY A 323 -8.76 -33.92 0.99
C GLY A 323 -8.97 -32.90 2.11
N ALA A 324 -10.25 -32.58 2.28
CA ALA A 324 -10.90 -31.79 3.33
C ALA A 324 -10.73 -30.27 3.25
N TRP A 325 -11.63 -29.63 2.48
CA TRP A 325 -12.18 -28.34 2.90
C TRP A 325 -12.86 -28.57 4.26
N VAL A 326 -12.28 -28.04 5.34
CA VAL A 326 -12.95 -28.02 6.64
C VAL A 326 -13.88 -26.81 6.64
N GLU A 327 -15.11 -27.02 6.21
CA GLU A 327 -16.22 -26.11 6.54
C GLU A 327 -16.38 -26.16 8.06
N GLY A 328 -16.18 -25.01 8.73
CA GLY A 328 -16.44 -24.91 10.16
C GLY A 328 -17.93 -25.12 10.42
N ASP A 329 -18.28 -26.14 11.23
CA ASP A 329 -19.65 -26.38 11.67
C ASP A 329 -20.20 -25.11 12.36
N GLY A 330 -21.11 -24.44 11.67
CA GLY A 330 -21.81 -23.25 12.14
C GLY A 330 -22.70 -23.59 13.34
N VAL A 331 -22.50 -22.86 14.43
CA VAL A 331 -23.43 -22.83 15.56
C VAL A 331 -24.70 -22.11 15.08
N GLU A 332 -25.83 -22.81 15.01
CA GLU A 332 -27.15 -22.22 14.72
C GLU A 332 -27.54 -21.24 15.83
N GLY A 333 -27.26 -19.95 15.61
CA GLY A 333 -27.80 -18.83 16.35
C GLY A 333 -28.42 -17.85 15.38
N ASP A 334 -29.74 -17.67 15.47
CA ASP A 334 -30.49 -16.65 14.75
C ASP A 334 -30.03 -15.26 15.23
N ASP A 335 -29.03 -14.68 14.59
CA ASP A 335 -28.66 -13.27 14.76
C ASP A 335 -28.26 -12.63 13.42
N GLU A 336 -28.60 -11.36 13.32
CA GLU A 336 -28.67 -10.53 12.12
C GLU A 336 -27.36 -10.47 11.29
N LEU A 337 -27.48 -10.77 9.99
CA LEU A 337 -26.78 -10.20 8.82
C LEU A 337 -25.46 -9.41 9.06
N SER A 338 -24.48 -9.99 9.75
CA SER A 338 -23.07 -9.72 9.48
C SER A 338 -22.63 -10.70 8.42
N GLY A 339 -22.31 -10.20 7.22
CA GLY A 339 -21.66 -10.99 6.20
C GLY A 339 -20.24 -11.32 6.67
N ASP A 340 -20.11 -12.38 7.47
CA ASP A 340 -18.81 -12.92 7.86
C ASP A 340 -18.06 -13.31 6.59
N LEU A 341 -17.07 -12.48 6.25
CA LEU A 341 -16.09 -12.77 5.22
C LEU A 341 -15.37 -14.05 5.63
N GLN A 342 -15.79 -15.18 5.06
CA GLN A 342 -15.16 -16.47 5.30
C GLN A 342 -13.68 -16.36 4.92
N GLN A 343 -12.82 -16.41 5.94
CA GLN A 343 -11.38 -16.39 5.74
C GLN A 343 -10.97 -17.62 4.94
N THR A 344 -10.55 -17.41 3.69
CA THR A 344 -9.96 -18.49 2.89
C THR A 344 -8.55 -18.75 3.41
N THR A 345 -8.43 -19.80 4.24
CA THR A 345 -7.14 -20.34 4.67
C THR A 345 -6.89 -21.64 3.91
N ILE A 346 -5.65 -21.85 3.48
CA ILE A 346 -5.24 -23.12 2.88
C ILE A 346 -4.30 -23.80 3.86
N THR A 347 -4.66 -25.01 4.26
CA THR A 347 -3.78 -25.89 5.04
C THR A 347 -3.33 -27.02 4.14
N ALA A 348 -2.03 -27.14 3.95
CA ALA A 348 -1.44 -28.18 3.12
C ALA A 348 -0.08 -28.59 3.66
N ASP A 349 0.41 -29.73 3.18
CA ASP A 349 1.78 -30.15 3.39
C ASP A 349 2.74 -29.07 2.86
N ARG A 350 3.79 -28.78 3.64
CA ARG A 350 4.78 -27.75 3.29
C ARG A 350 5.46 -28.07 1.96
N GLY A 351 5.85 -29.32 1.75
CA GLY A 351 6.48 -29.76 0.50
C GLY A 351 5.55 -29.62 -0.70
N ALA A 352 4.26 -29.93 -0.52
CA ALA A 352 3.24 -29.74 -1.56
C ALA A 352 3.06 -28.26 -1.94
N LEU A 353 2.99 -27.35 -0.96
CA LEU A 353 2.89 -25.90 -1.21
C LEU A 353 4.11 -25.39 -1.97
N LEU A 354 5.33 -25.74 -1.53
CA LEU A 354 6.55 -25.30 -2.19
C LEU A 354 6.63 -25.79 -3.64
N ARG A 355 6.23 -27.04 -3.93
CA ARG A 355 6.19 -27.56 -5.30
C ARG A 355 5.18 -26.81 -6.17
N LEU A 356 4.03 -26.44 -5.63
CA LEU A 356 3.04 -25.64 -6.35
C LEU A 356 3.62 -24.28 -6.76
N PHE A 357 4.29 -23.58 -5.83
CA PHE A 357 4.91 -22.29 -6.14
C PHE A 357 6.12 -22.40 -7.08
N SER A 358 6.96 -23.42 -6.92
CA SER A 358 8.09 -23.67 -7.83
C SER A 358 7.62 -24.03 -9.24
N GLY A 359 6.52 -24.80 -9.37
CA GLY A 359 5.93 -25.15 -10.66
C GLY A 359 5.38 -23.93 -11.41
N LEU A 360 4.71 -23.01 -10.70
CA LEU A 360 4.21 -21.75 -11.27
C LEU A 360 5.33 -20.87 -11.86
N ARG A 361 6.55 -20.95 -11.32
CA ARG A 361 7.70 -20.19 -11.86
C ARG A 361 8.26 -20.79 -13.16
N THR A 362 8.25 -22.11 -13.31
CA THR A 362 8.91 -22.76 -14.46
C THR A 362 8.16 -22.61 -15.78
N ASP A 363 6.86 -22.33 -15.74
CA ASP A 363 6.04 -22.13 -16.94
C ASP A 363 6.11 -20.69 -17.50
N HIS A 364 6.92 -19.82 -16.91
CA HIS A 364 7.04 -18.40 -17.29
C HIS A 364 8.44 -18.00 -17.79
N GLY A 365 9.30 -18.99 -18.09
CA GLY A 365 10.64 -18.81 -18.65
C GLY A 365 10.70 -18.85 -20.17
#